data_AF-T1XBY4-F1
#
_entry.id   AF-T1XBY4-F1
#
_cell.length_a   1.000
_cell.length_b   1.000
_cell.length_c   1.000
_cell.angle_alpha   90.00
_cell.angle_beta   90.00
_cell.angle_gamma   90.00
#
_symmetry.space_group_name_H-M   'P 1'
#
loop_
_entity.id
_entity.type
_entity.pdbx_description
1 polymer ?
#
loop_
_entity_poly.entity_id
_entity_poly.type
_entity_poly.pdbx_seq_one_letter_code
_entity_poly.pdbx_strand_id
1 'polypeptide(L)' 'MNPHTPSAPKPPETAPVEITETQAFTRAWVVFLLLFLGVLGLLWANDALFG' A
#
# COMPACT_ATOMS: atom_id res chain seq x y z
N MET A 1 51.24 20.04 -4.67
CA MET A 1 49.91 20.64 -4.40
C MET A 1 48.87 19.63 -4.86
N ASN A 2 48.26 18.89 -3.94
CA ASN A 2 47.19 17.95 -4.30
C ASN A 2 45.86 18.70 -4.32
N PRO A 3 45.08 18.64 -5.42
CA PRO A 3 43.78 19.27 -5.47
C PRO A 3 42.81 18.44 -4.62
N HIS A 4 42.31 19.03 -3.53
CA HIS A 4 41.17 18.48 -2.80
C HIS A 4 39.93 18.65 -3.69
N THR A 5 39.55 17.60 -4.42
CA THR A 5 38.23 17.51 -5.05
C THR A 5 37.17 17.38 -3.94
N PRO A 6 36.18 18.29 -3.85
CA PRO A 6 35.09 18.17 -2.89
C PRO A 6 34.27 16.91 -3.22
N SER A 7 34.14 15.98 -2.27
CA SER A 7 33.19 14.87 -2.40
C SER A 7 31.78 15.43 -2.45
N ALA A 8 31.02 15.05 -3.49
CA ALA A 8 29.61 15.37 -3.59
C ALA A 8 28.81 14.73 -2.43
N PRO A 9 27.75 15.37 -1.92
CA PRO A 9 26.90 14.77 -0.91
C PRO A 9 26.29 13.47 -1.43
N LYS A 10 26.49 12.36 -0.71
CA LYS A 10 25.86 11.07 -1.00
C LYS A 10 24.33 11.24 -0.95
N PRO A 11 23.56 10.74 -1.94
CA PRO A 11 22.09 10.75 -1.86
C PRO A 11 21.65 10.02 -0.57
N PRO A 12 20.61 10.49 0.13
CA PRO A 12 20.10 9.79 1.30
C PRO A 12 19.69 8.38 0.89
N GLU A 13 20.34 7.40 1.52
CA GLU A 13 20.03 5.99 1.37
C GLU A 13 18.58 5.82 1.86
N THR A 14 17.67 5.56 0.92
CA THR A 14 16.25 5.35 1.26
C THR A 14 16.19 4.06 2.07
N ALA A 15 16.08 4.19 3.39
CA ALA A 15 15.92 3.05 4.27
C ALA A 15 14.72 2.21 3.80
N PRO A 16 14.85 0.87 3.73
CA PRO A 16 13.74 0.01 3.37
C PRO A 16 12.58 0.31 4.32
N VAL A 17 11.42 0.64 3.75
CA VAL A 17 10.19 0.85 4.52
C VAL A 17 9.82 -0.51 5.12
N GLU A 18 10.26 -0.76 6.34
CA GLU A 18 9.85 -1.92 7.11
C GLU A 18 8.33 -1.84 7.28
N ILE A 19 7.62 -2.70 6.56
CA ILE A 19 6.17 -2.82 6.69
C ILE A 19 5.90 -3.31 8.11
N THR A 20 5.51 -2.38 8.97
CA THR A 20 5.14 -2.67 10.35
C THR A 20 3.91 -3.57 10.37
N GLU A 21 3.77 -4.40 11.40
CA GLU A 21 2.64 -5.35 11.55
C GLU A 21 1.27 -4.65 11.40
N THR A 22 1.15 -3.43 11.95
CA THR A 22 -0.02 -2.57 11.82
C THR A 22 -0.34 -2.22 10.37
N GLN A 23 0.68 -2.01 9.52
CA GLN A 23 0.50 -1.71 8.10
C GLN A 23 0.04 -2.96 7.32
N ALA A 24 0.61 -4.13 7.61
CA ALA A 24 0.16 -5.39 7.01
C ALA A 24 -1.29 -5.71 7.38
N PHE A 25 -1.65 -5.51 8.65
CA PHE A 25 -3.02 -5.67 9.15
C PHE A 25 -4.00 -4.70 8.48
N THR A 26 -3.63 -3.42 8.38
CA THR A 26 -4.44 -2.40 7.70
C THR A 26 -4.67 -2.79 6.24
N ARG A 27 -3.61 -3.24 5.55
CA ARG A 27 -3.71 -3.68 4.15
C ARG A 27 -4.63 -4.89 3.99
N ALA A 28 -4.54 -5.87 4.88
CA ALA A 28 -5.43 -7.03 4.88
C ALA A 28 -6.90 -6.61 5.10
N TRP A 29 -7.15 -5.69 6.03
CA TRP A 29 -8.48 -5.15 6.29
C TRP A 29 -9.07 -4.42 5.08
N VAL A 30 -8.27 -3.59 4.41
CA VAL A 30 -8.71 -2.88 3.20
C VAL A 30 -9.14 -3.87 2.12
N VAL A 31 -8.33 -4.90 1.86
CA VAL A 31 -8.67 -5.94 0.88
C VAL A 31 -9.93 -6.69 1.29
N PHE A 32 -10.06 -7.04 2.57
CA PHE A 32 -11.26 -7.70 3.08
C PHE A 32 -12.51 -6.84 2.88
N LEU A 33 -12.48 -5.56 3.22
CA LEU A 33 -13.63 -4.66 3.07
C LEU A 33 -14.04 -4.50 1.61
N LEU A 34 -13.07 -4.40 0.70
CA LEU A 34 -13.35 -4.33 -0.73
C LEU A 34 -14.06 -5.58 -1.23
N LEU A 35 -13.57 -6.77 -0.85
CA LEU A 35 -14.22 -8.03 -1.21
C LEU A 35 -15.60 -8.17 -0.58
N PHE A 36 -15.75 -7.81 0.70
CA PHE A 36 -17.01 -7.87 1.42
C PHE A 36 -18.07 -6.97 0.79
N LEU A 37 -17.73 -5.70 0.53
CA LEU A 37 -18.62 -4.75 -0.14
C LEU A 37 -18.90 -5.16 -1.59
N GLY A 38 -17.92 -5.75 -2.28
CA GLY A 38 -18.11 -6.28 -3.62
C GLY A 38 -19.14 -7.41 -3.65
N VAL A 39 -19.06 -8.36 -2.71
CA VAL A 39 -20.04 -9.46 -2.58
C VAL A 39 -21.41 -8.92 -2.18
N LEU A 40 -21.48 -8.01 -1.21
CA LEU A 40 -22.76 -7.38 -0.83
C LEU A 40 -23.38 -6.64 -2.01
N GLY A 41 -22.60 -5.83 -2.72
CA GLY A 41 -23.05 -5.11 -3.90
C GLY A 41 -23.52 -6.05 -5.01
N LEU A 42 -22.83 -7.17 -5.20
CA LEU A 42 -23.23 -8.19 -6.18
C LEU A 42 -24.54 -8.87 -5.81
N LEU A 43 -24.73 -9.25 -4.53
CA LEU A 43 -25.99 -9.80 -4.05
C LEU A 43 -27.12 -8.79 -4.23
N TRP A 44 -26.88 -7.54 -3.87
CA TRP A 44 -27.87 -6.47 -3.98
C TRP A 44 -28.23 -6.18 -5.45
N ALA A 45 -27.24 -6.17 -6.34
CA ALA A 45 -27.47 -6.01 -7.78
C ALA A 45 -28.22 -7.22 -8.37
N ASN A 46 -27.90 -8.44 -7.93
CA ASN A 46 -28.61 -9.64 -8.36
C ASN A 46 -30.09 -9.61 -7.93
N ASP A 47 -30.36 -9.24 -6.69
CA ASP A 47 -31.71 -9.06 -6.17
C ASP A 47 -32.47 -7.96 -6.95
N ALA A 48 -31.84 -6.81 -7.20
CA ALA A 48 -32.47 -5.72 -7.95
C ALA A 48 -32.73 -6.03 -9.44
N LEU A 49 -31.95 -6.94 -10.04
CA LEU A 49 -32.07 -7.29 -11.47
C LEU A 49 -32.98 -8.50 -11.74
N PHE A 50 -33.05 -9.44 -10.79
CA PHE A 50 -33.71 -10.73 -10.99
C PHE A 50 -34.80 -11.04 -9.95
N GLY A 51 -35.00 -10.16 -8.96
CA GLY A 51 -36.04 -10.23 -7.93
C GLY A 51 -37.35 -9.55 -8.33
#